data_AF-A0A958D1G6-F1
#
_entry.id   AF-A0A958D1G6-F1
#
_cell.length_a   1.000
_cell.length_b   1.000
_cell.length_c   1.000
_cell.angle_alpha   90.00
_cell.angle_beta   90.00
_cell.angle_gamma   90.00
#
_symmetry.space_group_name_H-M   'P 1'
#
loop_
_entity.id
_entity.type
_entity.pdbx_description
1 polymer ?
#
loop_
_entity_poly.entity_id
_entity_poly.type
_entity_poly.pdbx_seq_one_letter_code
_entity_poly.pdbx_strand_id
1 'polypeptide(L)'
;MTAQTQARGTAEFLLYSEDKLSLDAVTLASGENLAAGAVLGAKTKRQAAAPIPTIVGTGTGLMSALSFGPDVKVGSYVITLTATSSTAAFTVVAPDGVALANGAVGTAYSSSHLSFLISNGGTMTTGDAYTVVVTAAGTPVLVGTGTGAVSGVSLGKDAQNGTYRVQLLATSATAEFEVIAPDGSKLKRGQVATAYTSSHVNFTLANGGTMTSGDYFNIVVATHTGQVVAWDPTATDGSQEPAGILYAATDATSAATPCTIVARMAEVEAALLSWKSGVSAAAQAACKARLLPKLNILAR
;
A
#
# COMPACT_ATOMS: atom_id res chain seq x y z
N MET A 1 43.67 24.67 12.48
CA MET A 1 43.35 23.81 11.33
C MET A 1 41.84 23.65 11.27
N THR A 2 41.19 24.27 10.29
CA THR A 2 39.78 24.01 9.98
C THR A 2 39.70 22.59 9.43
N ALA A 3 39.00 21.70 10.13
CA ALA A 3 38.77 20.35 9.63
C ALA A 3 38.00 20.44 8.31
N GLN A 4 38.61 19.98 7.22
CA GLN A 4 37.95 19.83 5.93
C GLN A 4 37.17 18.51 5.99
N THR A 5 35.85 18.57 6.15
CA THR A 5 34.99 17.40 6.03
C THR A 5 34.74 17.16 4.54
N GLN A 6 35.45 16.21 3.93
CA GLN A 6 35.12 15.77 2.56
C GLN A 6 33.78 15.02 2.57
N ALA A 7 32.96 15.27 1.55
CA ALA A 7 31.76 14.47 1.32
C ALA A 7 32.18 13.04 0.94
N ARG A 8 31.42 12.05 1.42
CA ARG A 8 31.65 10.63 1.09
C ARG A 8 31.61 10.44 -0.42
N GLY A 9 32.68 9.88 -0.98
CA GLY A 9 32.77 9.50 -2.37
C GLY A 9 31.80 8.37 -2.72
N THR A 10 31.60 8.18 -4.03
CA THR A 10 30.74 7.11 -4.55
C THR A 10 31.29 5.76 -4.12
N ALA A 11 30.42 4.91 -3.55
CA ALA A 11 30.73 3.55 -3.12
C ALA A 11 31.91 3.38 -2.15
N GLU A 12 32.38 4.43 -1.47
CA GLU A 12 33.48 4.32 -0.48
C GLU A 12 33.16 3.37 0.68
N PHE A 13 31.87 3.17 0.97
CA PHE A 13 31.39 2.23 1.99
C PHE A 13 31.44 0.76 1.55
N LEU A 14 31.67 0.47 0.26
CA LEU A 14 31.54 -0.87 -0.30
C LEU A 14 32.87 -1.63 -0.19
N LEU A 15 32.89 -2.70 0.60
CA LEU A 15 34.06 -3.58 0.75
C LEU A 15 34.03 -4.70 -0.29
N TYR A 16 32.83 -5.22 -0.60
CA TYR A 16 32.60 -6.28 -1.57
C TYR A 16 31.23 -6.14 -2.23
N SER A 17 31.14 -6.42 -3.53
CA SER A 17 29.89 -6.62 -4.26
C SER A 17 30.04 -7.65 -5.36
N GLU A 18 29.01 -8.47 -5.56
CA GLU A 18 28.88 -9.41 -6.68
C GLU A 18 28.43 -8.69 -7.97
N ASP A 19 29.22 -7.71 -8.42
CA ASP A 19 29.04 -6.92 -9.65
C ASP A 19 27.54 -6.56 -9.92
N LYS A 20 27.00 -6.97 -11.06
CA LYS A 20 25.61 -6.67 -11.48
C LYS A 20 24.53 -7.40 -10.68
N LEU A 21 24.87 -8.36 -9.83
CA LEU A 21 23.90 -9.07 -9.00
C LEU A 21 23.58 -8.32 -7.71
N SER A 22 24.49 -7.44 -7.27
CA SER A 22 24.35 -6.67 -6.04
C SER A 22 23.64 -5.33 -6.21
N LEU A 23 23.63 -4.79 -7.43
CA LEU A 23 23.18 -3.43 -7.73
C LEU A 23 21.82 -3.45 -8.43
N ASP A 24 20.86 -2.70 -7.90
CA ASP A 24 19.56 -2.49 -8.55
C ASP A 24 19.36 -1.00 -8.86
N ALA A 25 18.77 -0.73 -10.04
CA ALA A 25 18.31 0.60 -10.41
C ALA A 25 16.95 0.85 -9.74
N VAL A 26 16.85 1.94 -8.99
CA VAL A 26 15.64 2.34 -8.27
C VAL A 26 15.38 3.83 -8.47
N THR A 27 14.30 4.34 -7.88
CA THR A 27 13.98 5.77 -7.89
C THR A 27 13.93 6.29 -6.47
N LEU A 28 14.78 7.26 -6.15
CA LEU A 28 14.74 8.00 -4.91
C LEU A 28 13.53 8.95 -4.94
N ALA A 29 12.73 8.95 -3.88
CA ALA A 29 11.52 9.78 -3.83
C ALA A 29 11.87 11.27 -3.77
N SER A 30 10.95 12.10 -4.25
CA SER A 30 11.10 13.57 -4.19
C SER A 30 11.20 14.05 -2.74
N GLY A 31 12.04 15.06 -2.51
CA GLY A 31 12.29 15.67 -1.20
C GLY A 31 13.48 15.07 -0.44
N GLU A 32 14.13 14.05 -1.00
CA GLU A 32 15.32 13.43 -0.41
C GLU A 32 16.60 14.03 -1.00
N ASN A 33 17.60 14.31 -0.16
CA ASN A 33 18.96 14.65 -0.59
C ASN A 33 19.94 13.84 0.25
N LEU A 34 20.45 12.75 -0.32
CA LEU A 34 21.12 11.71 0.43
C LEU A 34 22.55 11.49 -0.09
N ALA A 35 23.48 11.34 0.85
CA ALA A 35 24.86 10.99 0.55
C ALA A 35 25.00 9.49 0.22
N ALA A 36 26.09 9.14 -0.46
CA ALA A 36 26.48 7.74 -0.62
C ALA A 36 26.59 7.03 0.74
N GLY A 37 26.21 5.77 0.79
CA GLY A 37 26.17 4.97 2.02
C GLY A 37 24.89 5.16 2.86
N ALA A 38 23.92 5.98 2.41
CA ALA A 38 22.64 6.10 3.09
C ALA A 38 21.87 4.77 3.08
N VAL A 39 21.44 4.30 4.25
CA VAL A 39 20.52 3.15 4.35
C VAL A 39 19.14 3.60 3.93
N LEU A 40 18.54 2.88 2.98
CA LEU A 40 17.26 3.23 2.37
C LEU A 40 16.19 2.21 2.71
N GLY A 41 14.95 2.67 2.81
CA GLY A 41 13.75 1.84 2.87
C GLY A 41 12.87 2.08 1.64
N ALA A 42 12.16 1.04 1.19
CA ALA A 42 11.24 1.14 0.06
C ALA A 42 9.82 1.45 0.55
N LYS A 43 9.16 2.44 -0.06
CA LYS A 43 7.72 2.62 0.10
C LYS A 43 7.00 1.51 -0.64
N THR A 44 6.36 0.60 0.11
CA THR A 44 5.66 -0.55 -0.45
C THR A 44 4.14 -0.45 -0.27
N LYS A 45 3.68 0.36 0.68
CA LYS A 45 2.26 0.47 1.03
C LYS A 45 1.83 1.89 1.33
N ARG A 46 0.56 2.18 1.08
CA ARG A 46 -0.10 3.44 1.42
C ARG A 46 -1.58 3.22 1.68
N GLN A 47 -2.13 4.05 2.54
CA GLN A 47 -3.57 4.07 2.78
C GLN A 47 -4.31 4.65 1.56
N ALA A 48 -5.43 4.04 1.23
CA ALA A 48 -6.29 4.41 0.13
C ALA A 48 -7.76 4.12 0.48
N ALA A 49 -8.65 4.60 -0.38
CA ALA A 49 -10.06 4.23 -0.38
C ALA A 49 -10.58 4.13 -1.81
N ALA A 50 -11.60 3.31 -2.00
CA ALA A 50 -12.30 3.18 -3.27
C ALA A 50 -13.79 2.93 -2.98
N PRO A 51 -14.71 3.81 -3.44
CA PRO A 51 -16.13 3.53 -3.39
C PRO A 51 -16.49 2.44 -4.41
N ILE A 52 -17.62 1.76 -4.18
CA ILE A 52 -18.22 0.91 -5.22
C ILE A 52 -18.76 1.82 -6.33
N PRO A 53 -18.32 1.67 -7.58
CA PRO A 53 -18.77 2.52 -8.67
C PRO A 53 -20.17 2.13 -9.15
N THR A 54 -20.83 3.07 -9.81
CA THR A 54 -21.99 2.80 -10.65
C THR A 54 -21.55 2.48 -12.07
N ILE A 55 -22.41 1.76 -12.79
CA ILE A 55 -22.24 1.52 -14.22
C ILE A 55 -22.33 2.85 -14.99
N VAL A 56 -21.46 3.02 -15.97
CA VAL A 56 -21.50 4.11 -16.96
C VAL A 56 -21.94 3.50 -18.29
N GLY A 57 -22.97 4.08 -18.89
CA GLY A 57 -23.58 3.59 -20.12
C GLY A 57 -25.09 3.44 -19.98
N THR A 58 -25.65 2.46 -20.66
CA THR A 58 -27.09 2.20 -20.70
C THR A 58 -27.53 1.07 -19.77
N GLY A 59 -26.58 0.25 -19.31
CA GLY A 59 -26.85 -0.88 -18.44
C GLY A 59 -27.30 -0.48 -17.04
N THR A 60 -27.87 -1.45 -16.33
CA THR A 60 -28.45 -1.31 -14.99
C THR A 60 -27.81 -2.26 -13.98
N GLY A 61 -26.75 -2.97 -14.36
CA GLY A 61 -26.05 -3.89 -13.49
C GLY A 61 -25.46 -3.20 -12.27
N LEU A 62 -25.51 -3.87 -11.12
CA LEU A 62 -24.98 -3.36 -9.86
C LEU A 62 -23.71 -4.11 -9.47
N MET A 63 -22.65 -3.37 -9.16
CA MET A 63 -21.47 -3.93 -8.51
C MET A 63 -21.70 -4.05 -7.01
N SER A 64 -21.22 -5.13 -6.42
CA SER A 64 -21.30 -5.41 -4.99
C SER A 64 -20.08 -6.22 -4.54
N ALA A 65 -19.93 -6.40 -3.22
CA ALA A 65 -18.88 -7.21 -2.60
C ALA A 65 -17.45 -6.82 -3.05
N LEU A 66 -17.23 -5.53 -3.36
CA LEU A 66 -15.92 -5.02 -3.76
C LEU A 66 -14.92 -5.21 -2.62
N SER A 67 -13.80 -5.86 -2.91
CA SER A 67 -12.64 -5.98 -2.04
C SER A 67 -11.36 -5.97 -2.88
N PHE A 68 -10.23 -5.81 -2.20
CA PHE A 68 -8.92 -5.66 -2.82
C PHE A 68 -7.93 -6.66 -2.25
N GLY A 69 -7.15 -7.26 -3.15
CA GLY A 69 -6.06 -8.17 -2.83
C GLY A 69 -4.70 -7.47 -2.66
N PRO A 70 -3.62 -8.23 -2.46
CA PRO A 70 -2.29 -7.69 -2.14
C PRO A 70 -1.69 -6.81 -3.25
N ASP A 71 -2.11 -7.01 -4.50
CA ASP A 71 -1.57 -6.28 -5.66
C ASP A 71 -2.34 -4.99 -5.98
N VAL A 72 -3.30 -4.58 -5.14
CA VAL A 72 -4.08 -3.35 -5.37
C VAL A 72 -3.19 -2.13 -5.58
N LYS A 73 -3.47 -1.36 -6.62
CA LYS A 73 -2.78 -0.14 -7.04
C LYS A 73 -3.72 1.05 -6.91
N VAL A 74 -3.17 2.23 -6.63
CA VAL A 74 -3.93 3.49 -6.74
C VAL A 74 -4.08 3.86 -8.20
N GLY A 75 -5.24 4.38 -8.57
CA GLY A 75 -5.63 4.72 -9.92
C GLY A 75 -6.93 4.03 -10.30
N SER A 76 -7.23 4.02 -11.60
CA SER A 76 -8.50 3.56 -12.14
C SER A 76 -8.41 2.12 -12.64
N TYR A 77 -9.19 1.22 -12.06
CA TYR A 77 -9.48 -0.08 -12.67
C TYR A 77 -10.69 0.06 -13.57
N VAL A 78 -10.54 -0.27 -14.85
CA VAL A 78 -11.61 -0.16 -15.85
C VAL A 78 -12.14 -1.54 -16.16
N ILE A 79 -13.42 -1.76 -15.88
CA ILE A 79 -14.14 -2.99 -16.19
C ILE A 79 -15.09 -2.66 -17.34
N THR A 80 -15.02 -3.39 -18.45
CA THR A 80 -15.86 -3.11 -19.64
C THR A 80 -16.57 -4.37 -20.11
N LEU A 81 -17.89 -4.30 -20.30
CA LEU A 81 -18.67 -5.38 -20.87
C LEU A 81 -18.34 -5.56 -22.35
N THR A 82 -18.11 -6.80 -22.77
CA THR A 82 -17.77 -7.12 -24.17
C THR A 82 -18.95 -7.70 -24.96
N ALA A 83 -20.05 -8.01 -24.29
CA ALA A 83 -21.25 -8.58 -24.91
C ALA A 83 -22.53 -7.96 -24.33
N THR A 84 -23.59 -7.94 -25.12
CA THR A 84 -24.95 -7.65 -24.65
C THR A 84 -25.64 -8.95 -24.22
N SER A 85 -25.64 -9.25 -22.91
CA SER A 85 -26.20 -10.48 -22.36
C SER A 85 -26.41 -10.37 -20.84
N SER A 86 -27.38 -11.09 -20.28
CA SER A 86 -27.55 -11.24 -18.82
C SER A 86 -26.32 -11.87 -18.12
N THR A 87 -25.49 -12.59 -18.88
CA THR A 87 -24.22 -13.18 -18.45
C THR A 87 -23.03 -12.59 -19.21
N ALA A 88 -23.13 -11.31 -19.61
CA ALA A 88 -22.12 -10.61 -20.40
C ALA A 88 -20.71 -10.86 -19.85
N ALA A 89 -19.79 -11.25 -20.73
CA ALA A 89 -18.38 -11.26 -20.39
C ALA A 89 -17.88 -9.82 -20.23
N PHE A 90 -16.86 -9.65 -19.41
CA PHE A 90 -16.20 -8.35 -19.23
C PHE A 90 -14.69 -8.50 -19.12
N THR A 91 -13.98 -7.48 -19.56
CA THR A 91 -12.54 -7.32 -19.35
C THR A 91 -12.28 -6.47 -18.13
N VAL A 92 -11.14 -6.68 -17.47
CA VAL A 92 -10.68 -5.83 -16.36
C VAL A 92 -9.28 -5.35 -16.69
N VAL A 93 -9.07 -4.03 -16.66
CA VAL A 93 -7.77 -3.40 -16.92
C VAL A 93 -7.31 -2.66 -15.67
N ALA A 94 -6.09 -2.95 -15.22
CA ALA A 94 -5.48 -2.33 -14.05
C ALA A 94 -4.98 -0.89 -14.34
N PRO A 95 -4.68 -0.07 -13.31
CA PRO A 95 -4.25 1.32 -13.49
C PRO A 95 -2.98 1.53 -14.32
N ASP A 96 -2.15 0.50 -14.46
CA ASP A 96 -0.93 0.48 -15.27
C ASP A 96 -1.19 0.03 -16.72
N GLY A 97 -2.44 -0.20 -17.10
CA GLY A 97 -2.86 -0.67 -18.42
C GLY A 97 -2.77 -2.18 -18.61
N VAL A 98 -2.34 -2.94 -17.61
CA VAL A 98 -2.26 -4.40 -17.70
C VAL A 98 -3.67 -5.00 -17.65
N ALA A 99 -4.01 -5.82 -18.64
CA ALA A 99 -5.26 -6.59 -18.63
C ALA A 99 -5.17 -7.74 -17.62
N LEU A 100 -6.16 -7.84 -16.75
CA LEU A 100 -6.37 -8.97 -15.85
C LEU A 100 -7.27 -10.02 -16.52
N ALA A 101 -7.45 -11.17 -15.86
CA ALA A 101 -8.35 -12.20 -16.35
C ALA A 101 -9.77 -11.63 -16.56
N ASN A 102 -10.46 -12.11 -17.60
CA ASN A 102 -11.84 -11.72 -17.87
C ASN A 102 -12.79 -12.36 -16.86
N GLY A 103 -13.95 -11.73 -16.65
CA GLY A 103 -15.03 -12.27 -15.85
C GLY A 103 -16.37 -12.29 -16.60
N ALA A 104 -17.43 -12.67 -15.90
CA ALA A 104 -18.78 -12.70 -16.43
C ALA A 104 -19.79 -12.19 -15.41
N VAL A 105 -20.81 -11.46 -15.89
CA VAL A 105 -21.92 -10.98 -15.07
C VAL A 105 -22.64 -12.16 -14.39
N GLY A 106 -23.02 -11.98 -13.13
CA GLY A 106 -23.63 -13.01 -12.30
C GLY A 106 -22.65 -14.02 -11.68
N THR A 107 -21.35 -13.92 -12.01
CA THR A 107 -20.29 -14.74 -11.41
C THR A 107 -19.35 -13.87 -10.59
N ALA A 108 -18.96 -14.35 -9.40
CA ALA A 108 -17.99 -13.64 -8.57
C ALA A 108 -16.64 -13.54 -9.28
N TYR A 109 -16.14 -12.32 -9.42
CA TYR A 109 -14.80 -12.05 -9.95
C TYR A 109 -13.80 -12.05 -8.81
N SER A 110 -12.67 -12.72 -9.01
CA SER A 110 -11.56 -12.73 -8.06
C SER A 110 -10.24 -12.61 -8.78
N SER A 111 -9.38 -11.73 -8.29
CA SER A 111 -8.01 -11.54 -8.76
C SER A 111 -7.10 -11.13 -7.60
N SER A 112 -5.79 -11.07 -7.84
CA SER A 112 -4.85 -10.54 -6.84
C SER A 112 -4.96 -9.03 -6.63
N HIS A 113 -5.64 -8.30 -7.52
CA HIS A 113 -5.85 -6.85 -7.42
C HIS A 113 -7.18 -6.51 -6.73
N LEU A 114 -8.30 -6.93 -7.33
CA LEU A 114 -9.65 -6.68 -6.83
C LEU A 114 -10.57 -7.87 -7.08
N SER A 115 -11.57 -7.99 -6.22
CA SER A 115 -12.64 -8.97 -6.29
C SER A 115 -13.97 -8.27 -6.10
N PHE A 116 -15.00 -8.70 -6.83
CA PHE A 116 -16.33 -8.08 -6.79
C PHE A 116 -17.36 -9.02 -7.44
N LEU A 117 -18.64 -8.65 -7.33
CA LEU A 117 -19.73 -9.28 -8.06
C LEU A 117 -20.50 -8.21 -8.84
N ILE A 118 -20.72 -8.44 -10.14
CA ILE A 118 -21.66 -7.66 -10.95
C ILE A 118 -22.95 -8.48 -11.08
N SER A 119 -24.03 -7.97 -10.50
CA SER A 119 -25.36 -8.55 -10.62
C SER A 119 -26.02 -8.08 -11.91
N ASN A 120 -26.73 -8.99 -12.60
CA ASN A 120 -27.52 -8.63 -13.77
C ASN A 120 -28.68 -7.69 -13.36
N GLY A 121 -28.68 -6.48 -13.91
CA GLY A 121 -29.75 -5.49 -13.68
C GLY A 121 -30.88 -5.54 -14.72
N GLY A 122 -30.83 -6.47 -15.67
CA GLY A 122 -31.72 -6.54 -16.82
C GLY A 122 -31.01 -6.13 -18.11
N THR A 123 -30.66 -4.85 -18.23
CA THR A 123 -29.88 -4.33 -19.36
C THR A 123 -28.39 -4.38 -19.06
N MET A 124 -27.65 -5.14 -19.87
CA MET A 124 -26.19 -5.28 -19.83
C MET A 124 -25.72 -5.17 -21.28
N THR A 125 -25.19 -4.02 -21.69
CA THR A 125 -24.88 -3.72 -23.09
C THR A 125 -23.37 -3.74 -23.33
N THR A 126 -22.93 -4.23 -24.49
CA THR A 126 -21.52 -4.11 -24.90
C THR A 126 -21.04 -2.65 -24.79
N GLY A 127 -19.90 -2.45 -24.15
CA GLY A 127 -19.29 -1.13 -23.96
C GLY A 127 -19.69 -0.42 -22.66
N ASP A 128 -20.71 -0.90 -21.94
CA ASP A 128 -20.97 -0.40 -20.58
C ASP A 128 -19.75 -0.69 -19.68
N ALA A 129 -19.44 0.24 -18.77
CA ALA A 129 -18.22 0.17 -17.97
C ALA A 129 -18.42 0.51 -16.50
N TYR A 130 -17.59 -0.08 -15.64
CA TYR A 130 -17.41 0.32 -14.25
C TYR A 130 -15.99 0.83 -14.08
N THR A 131 -15.83 1.98 -13.43
CA THR A 131 -14.50 2.53 -13.12
C THR A 131 -14.32 2.56 -11.62
N VAL A 132 -13.57 1.59 -11.08
CA VAL A 132 -13.19 1.57 -9.67
C VAL A 132 -11.99 2.48 -9.48
N VAL A 133 -12.22 3.66 -8.90
CA VAL A 133 -11.15 4.64 -8.64
C VAL A 133 -10.60 4.42 -7.22
N VAL A 134 -9.40 3.85 -7.15
CA VAL A 134 -8.64 3.73 -5.90
C VAL A 134 -7.87 5.03 -5.69
N THR A 135 -8.22 5.77 -4.65
CA THR A 135 -7.65 7.09 -4.35
C THR A 135 -6.70 7.00 -3.15
N ALA A 136 -5.46 7.47 -3.32
CA ALA A 136 -4.50 7.57 -2.21
C ALA A 136 -5.03 8.53 -1.13
N ALA A 137 -4.85 8.17 0.13
CA ALA A 137 -5.35 8.94 1.28
C ALA A 137 -6.87 9.22 1.26
N GLY A 138 -7.65 8.49 0.45
CA GLY A 138 -9.09 8.66 0.39
C GLY A 138 -9.78 8.25 1.69
N THR A 139 -10.97 8.79 1.92
CA THR A 139 -11.80 8.41 3.08
C THR A 139 -12.59 7.14 2.75
N PRO A 140 -12.52 6.09 3.60
CA PRO A 140 -13.35 4.90 3.43
C PRO A 140 -14.83 5.26 3.40
N VAL A 141 -15.55 4.70 2.43
CA VAL A 141 -16.98 4.91 2.28
C VAL A 141 -17.72 3.73 2.88
N LEU A 142 -18.87 4.01 3.48
CA LEU A 142 -19.74 2.99 4.02
C LEU A 142 -20.31 2.14 2.87
N VAL A 143 -20.34 0.83 3.07
CA VAL A 143 -21.09 -0.12 2.24
C VAL A 143 -22.24 -0.68 3.06
N GLY A 144 -23.46 -0.38 2.62
CA GLY A 144 -24.70 -0.76 3.28
C GLY A 144 -25.72 0.38 3.27
N THR A 145 -26.66 0.36 4.20
CA THR A 145 -27.79 1.30 4.26
C THR A 145 -27.69 2.33 5.39
N GLY A 146 -26.74 2.14 6.31
CA GLY A 146 -26.56 3.05 7.43
C GLY A 146 -25.96 4.40 7.03
N THR A 147 -25.67 5.20 8.05
CA THR A 147 -24.92 6.45 7.94
C THR A 147 -23.81 6.38 8.97
N GLY A 148 -22.55 6.33 8.53
CA GLY A 148 -21.38 6.29 9.40
C GLY A 148 -20.18 6.83 8.67
N ALA A 149 -19.14 7.19 9.42
CA ALA A 149 -17.91 7.71 8.85
C ALA A 149 -16.70 7.12 9.56
N VAL A 150 -15.66 6.82 8.78
CA VAL A 150 -14.34 6.47 9.28
C VAL A 150 -13.42 7.67 9.10
N SER A 151 -12.72 8.06 10.15
CA SER A 151 -11.80 9.20 10.15
C SER A 151 -10.46 8.85 10.78
N GLY A 152 -9.43 9.65 10.49
CA GLY A 152 -8.11 9.51 11.11
C GLY A 152 -7.41 8.19 10.77
N VAL A 153 -7.63 7.69 9.56
CA VAL A 153 -7.05 6.41 9.13
C VAL A 153 -5.53 6.55 9.05
N SER A 154 -4.81 5.65 9.73
CA SER A 154 -3.35 5.52 9.61
C SER A 154 -2.92 4.06 9.59
N LEU A 155 -1.76 3.80 9.00
CA LEU A 155 -1.17 2.46 8.95
C LEU A 155 -0.27 2.22 10.16
N GLY A 156 -0.25 0.99 10.64
CA GLY A 156 0.74 0.46 11.57
C GLY A 156 1.82 -0.34 10.84
N LYS A 157 2.88 -0.67 11.57
CA LYS A 157 4.04 -1.43 11.03
C LYS A 157 3.66 -2.76 10.39
N ASP A 158 2.64 -3.45 10.93
CA ASP A 158 2.19 -4.77 10.48
C ASP A 158 1.07 -4.68 9.42
N ALA A 159 0.76 -3.49 8.91
CA ALA A 159 -0.23 -3.31 7.84
C ALA A 159 0.11 -4.20 6.63
N GLN A 160 -0.89 -4.94 6.16
CA GLN A 160 -0.84 -5.81 4.99
C GLN A 160 -1.49 -5.11 3.81
N ASN A 161 -1.00 -5.35 2.59
CA ASN A 161 -1.66 -4.84 1.39
C ASN A 161 -2.98 -5.57 1.15
N GLY A 162 -3.99 -4.86 0.64
CA GLY A 162 -5.34 -5.37 0.43
C GLY A 162 -6.38 -4.63 1.27
N THR A 163 -7.53 -5.27 1.45
CA THR A 163 -8.67 -4.71 2.20
C THR A 163 -8.69 -5.16 3.65
N TYR A 164 -8.72 -4.19 4.56
CA TYR A 164 -9.20 -4.39 5.92
C TYR A 164 -10.70 -4.12 5.96
N ARG A 165 -11.48 -5.14 6.30
CA ARG A 165 -12.94 -5.01 6.44
C ARG A 165 -13.29 -4.68 7.87
N VAL A 166 -13.90 -3.50 8.08
CA VAL A 166 -14.44 -3.07 9.37
C VAL A 166 -15.94 -3.34 9.34
N GLN A 167 -16.40 -4.33 10.09
CA GLN A 167 -17.81 -4.75 10.08
C GLN A 167 -18.45 -4.53 11.44
N LEU A 168 -19.60 -3.84 11.45
CA LEU A 168 -20.38 -3.61 12.66
C LEU A 168 -21.05 -4.92 13.11
N LEU A 169 -21.13 -5.16 14.42
CA LEU A 169 -21.68 -6.41 14.95
C LEU A 169 -23.11 -6.29 15.47
N ALA A 170 -23.59 -5.06 15.73
CA ALA A 170 -24.95 -4.82 16.22
C ALA A 170 -25.42 -3.40 15.85
N THR A 171 -26.74 -3.19 15.81
CA THR A 171 -27.34 -1.87 15.63
C THR A 171 -27.29 -1.08 16.94
N SER A 172 -26.24 -0.28 17.15
CA SER A 172 -26.10 0.59 18.32
C SER A 172 -25.13 1.76 18.05
N ALA A 173 -25.36 2.90 18.70
CA ALA A 173 -24.46 4.06 18.65
C ALA A 173 -23.06 3.77 19.23
N THR A 174 -22.95 2.75 20.10
CA THR A 174 -21.69 2.30 20.71
C THR A 174 -21.45 0.81 20.42
N ALA A 175 -21.91 0.33 19.26
CA ALA A 175 -21.75 -1.06 18.88
C ALA A 175 -20.27 -1.47 18.84
N GLU A 176 -20.01 -2.75 19.11
CA GLU A 176 -18.73 -3.34 18.74
C GLU A 176 -18.64 -3.50 17.22
N PHE A 177 -17.42 -3.42 16.71
CA PHE A 177 -17.09 -3.83 15.35
C PHE A 177 -15.91 -4.80 15.37
N GLU A 178 -15.87 -5.66 14.36
CA GLU A 178 -14.68 -6.46 14.06
C GLU A 178 -13.88 -5.84 12.91
N VAL A 179 -12.57 -6.08 12.94
CA VAL A 179 -11.67 -5.73 11.84
C VAL A 179 -11.05 -7.01 11.33
N ILE A 180 -11.31 -7.32 10.06
CA ILE A 180 -10.81 -8.51 9.37
C ILE A 180 -9.67 -8.04 8.45
N ALA A 181 -8.48 -8.62 8.62
CA ALA A 181 -7.30 -8.32 7.83
C ALA A 181 -7.39 -8.93 6.41
N PRO A 182 -6.55 -8.48 5.45
CA PRO A 182 -6.52 -9.02 4.09
C PRO A 182 -6.30 -10.53 4.01
N ASP A 183 -5.57 -11.11 4.95
CA ASP A 183 -5.36 -12.56 5.07
C ASP A 183 -6.57 -13.33 5.66
N GLY A 184 -7.66 -12.63 6.00
CA GLY A 184 -8.87 -13.18 6.60
C GLY A 184 -8.81 -13.33 8.13
N SER A 185 -7.67 -13.04 8.76
CA SER A 185 -7.55 -13.08 10.22
C SER A 185 -8.37 -11.97 10.87
N LYS A 186 -8.95 -12.27 12.03
CA LYS A 186 -9.68 -11.27 12.83
C LYS A 186 -8.72 -10.60 13.79
N LEU A 187 -8.62 -9.28 13.69
CA LEU A 187 -7.91 -8.46 14.67
C LEU A 187 -8.79 -8.27 15.93
N LYS A 188 -8.25 -7.59 16.93
CA LYS A 188 -9.02 -7.22 18.12
C LYS A 188 -10.28 -6.43 17.73
N ARG A 189 -11.35 -6.60 18.50
CA ARG A 189 -12.58 -5.82 18.34
C ARG A 189 -12.36 -4.36 18.73
N GLY A 190 -13.16 -3.48 18.14
CA GLY A 190 -13.24 -2.07 18.48
C GLY A 190 -14.64 -1.67 18.89
N GLN A 191 -14.77 -0.45 19.41
CA GLN A 191 -16.04 0.16 19.80
C GLN A 191 -16.25 1.44 18.99
N VAL A 192 -17.46 1.65 18.48
CA VAL A 192 -17.84 2.90 17.82
C VAL A 192 -17.60 4.09 18.75
N ALA A 193 -17.25 5.24 18.16
CA ALA A 193 -16.92 6.50 18.83
C ALA A 193 -15.67 6.42 19.74
N THR A 194 -14.93 5.32 19.70
CA THR A 194 -13.64 5.15 20.38
C THR A 194 -12.53 4.96 19.35
N ALA A 195 -11.34 5.52 19.61
CA ALA A 195 -10.20 5.32 18.74
C ALA A 195 -9.79 3.85 18.70
N TYR A 196 -9.72 3.29 17.49
CA TYR A 196 -9.19 1.96 17.24
C TYR A 196 -7.70 2.07 16.97
N THR A 197 -6.89 1.48 17.86
CA THR A 197 -5.43 1.45 17.72
C THR A 197 -4.96 0.01 17.61
N SER A 198 -4.28 -0.37 16.54
CA SER A 198 -3.69 -1.69 16.35
C SER A 198 -2.31 -1.59 15.71
N SER A 199 -1.58 -2.70 15.61
CA SER A 199 -0.33 -2.71 14.88
C SER A 199 -0.51 -2.77 13.35
N HIS A 200 -1.74 -2.92 12.86
CA HIS A 200 -2.09 -2.99 11.44
C HIS A 200 -2.70 -1.68 10.92
N VAL A 201 -3.90 -1.32 11.39
CA VAL A 201 -4.61 -0.10 11.00
C VAL A 201 -5.16 0.61 12.23
N ASN A 202 -5.19 1.93 12.17
CA ASN A 202 -5.76 2.78 13.22
C ASN A 202 -6.78 3.73 12.59
N PHE A 203 -7.87 3.99 13.28
CA PHE A 203 -8.95 4.88 12.83
C PHE A 203 -9.95 5.14 13.95
N THR A 204 -10.87 6.06 13.72
CA THR A 204 -12.09 6.21 14.53
C THR A 204 -13.30 5.96 13.64
N LEU A 205 -14.24 5.15 14.12
CA LEU A 205 -15.53 4.91 13.48
C LEU A 205 -16.61 5.69 14.22
N ALA A 206 -17.30 6.60 13.53
CA ALA A 206 -18.47 7.30 14.03
C ALA A 206 -19.75 6.68 13.44
N ASN A 207 -20.75 6.42 14.30
CA ASN A 207 -22.09 6.05 13.86
C ASN A 207 -22.96 7.31 13.74
N GLY A 208 -23.52 7.53 12.56
CA GLY A 208 -24.48 8.59 12.26
C GLY A 208 -25.92 8.27 12.66
N GLY A 209 -26.17 7.18 13.37
CA GLY A 209 -27.44 6.83 14.01
C GLY A 209 -28.18 5.65 13.37
N THR A 210 -27.84 5.25 12.15
CA THR A 210 -28.59 4.23 11.38
C THR A 210 -27.77 2.99 11.02
N MET A 211 -26.51 2.88 11.48
CA MET A 211 -25.70 1.70 11.16
C MET A 211 -26.22 0.42 11.84
N THR A 212 -26.16 -0.69 11.11
CA THR A 212 -26.64 -2.04 11.45
C THR A 212 -25.55 -3.10 11.25
N SER A 213 -25.79 -4.36 11.65
CA SER A 213 -24.79 -5.45 11.57
C SER A 213 -24.36 -5.88 10.15
N GLY A 214 -25.03 -5.38 9.11
CA GLY A 214 -24.65 -5.58 7.71
C GLY A 214 -23.75 -4.48 7.13
N ASP A 215 -23.63 -3.35 7.82
CA ASP A 215 -22.86 -2.20 7.40
C ASP A 215 -21.36 -2.44 7.64
N TYR A 216 -20.55 -2.12 6.62
CA TYR A 216 -19.09 -2.25 6.72
C TYR A 216 -18.35 -1.17 5.96
N PHE A 217 -17.09 -0.97 6.33
CA PHE A 217 -16.15 -0.12 5.62
C PHE A 217 -14.99 -0.97 5.12
N ASN A 218 -14.48 -0.62 3.94
CA ASN A 218 -13.24 -1.16 3.42
C ASN A 218 -12.15 -0.11 3.56
N ILE A 219 -11.18 -0.36 4.43
CA ILE A 219 -9.93 0.39 4.47
C ILE A 219 -8.98 -0.30 3.51
N VAL A 220 -8.53 0.42 2.47
CA VAL A 220 -7.64 -0.14 1.46
C VAL A 220 -6.20 0.22 1.80
N VAL A 221 -5.33 -0.77 1.80
CA VAL A 221 -3.88 -0.59 1.85
C VAL A 221 -3.34 -0.97 0.48
N ALA A 222 -3.09 0.05 -0.35
CA ALA A 222 -2.62 -0.12 -1.72
C ALA A 222 -1.10 -0.18 -1.77
N THR A 223 -0.59 -0.85 -2.81
CA THR A 223 0.81 -0.78 -3.20
C THR A 223 1.24 0.66 -3.47
N HIS A 224 2.47 0.97 -3.08
CA HIS A 224 3.15 2.19 -3.48
C HIS A 224 4.03 1.91 -4.70
N THR A 225 4.53 2.97 -5.34
CA THR A 225 5.41 2.92 -6.53
C THR A 225 6.77 2.24 -6.32
N GLY A 226 7.11 1.80 -5.10
CA GLY A 226 8.42 1.19 -4.81
C GLY A 226 9.57 2.20 -4.71
N GLN A 227 9.28 3.50 -4.73
CA GLN A 227 10.30 4.53 -4.52
C GLN A 227 10.98 4.37 -3.15
N VAL A 228 12.28 4.61 -3.12
CA VAL A 228 13.09 4.52 -1.91
C VAL A 228 13.21 5.88 -1.24
N VAL A 229 13.36 5.87 0.08
CA VAL A 229 13.61 7.03 0.95
C VAL A 229 14.66 6.67 2.00
N ALA A 230 15.19 7.66 2.72
CA ALA A 230 16.03 7.36 3.88
C ALA A 230 15.29 6.42 4.86
N TRP A 231 15.94 5.33 5.25
CA TRP A 231 15.35 4.31 6.11
C TRP A 231 14.91 4.91 7.44
N ASP A 232 13.67 4.62 7.83
CA ASP A 232 13.06 5.11 9.05
C ASP A 232 12.39 3.95 9.80
N PRO A 233 12.96 3.46 10.92
CA PRO A 233 12.39 2.35 11.68
C PRO A 233 11.00 2.64 12.26
N THR A 234 10.56 3.90 12.27
CA THR A 234 9.25 4.30 12.79
C THR A 234 8.18 4.44 11.70
N ALA A 235 8.58 4.36 10.43
CA ALA A 235 7.66 4.44 9.32
C ALA A 235 6.68 3.25 9.29
N THR A 236 5.57 3.46 8.59
CA THR A 236 4.51 2.45 8.42
C THR A 236 4.09 2.27 6.96
N ASP A 237 4.84 2.87 6.02
CA ASP A 237 4.62 2.80 4.58
C ASP A 237 5.50 1.74 3.88
N GLY A 238 6.20 0.92 4.66
CA GLY A 238 7.14 -0.09 4.18
C GLY A 238 8.60 0.32 4.34
N SER A 239 8.90 1.62 4.38
CA SER A 239 10.27 2.13 4.46
C SER A 239 10.97 1.85 5.79
N GLN A 240 10.25 1.27 6.76
CA GLN A 240 10.83 0.73 7.99
C GLN A 240 11.60 -0.58 7.80
N GLU A 241 11.41 -1.28 6.67
CA GLU A 241 12.29 -2.38 6.27
C GLU A 241 13.33 -1.85 5.27
N PRO A 242 14.64 -2.08 5.51
CA PRO A 242 15.68 -1.69 4.57
C PRO A 242 15.50 -2.36 3.21
N ALA A 243 15.72 -1.58 2.15
CA ALA A 243 15.72 -2.03 0.76
C ALA A 243 17.13 -2.08 0.16
N GLY A 244 18.10 -1.37 0.76
CA GLY A 244 19.49 -1.36 0.31
C GLY A 244 20.24 -0.12 0.80
N ILE A 245 21.41 0.10 0.22
CA ILE A 245 22.30 1.22 0.56
C ILE A 245 22.57 2.06 -0.69
N LEU A 246 22.44 3.38 -0.61
CA LEU A 246 22.62 4.28 -1.74
C LEU A 246 24.07 4.24 -2.25
N TYR A 247 24.25 3.92 -3.54
CA TYR A 247 25.57 3.74 -4.16
C TYR A 247 26.33 5.06 -4.33
N ALA A 248 25.66 6.09 -4.85
CA ALA A 248 26.21 7.43 -5.09
C ALA A 248 25.29 8.50 -4.51
N ALA A 249 25.86 9.62 -4.06
CA ALA A 249 25.07 10.74 -3.57
C ALA A 249 24.04 11.17 -4.62
N THR A 250 22.78 11.33 -4.22
CA THR A 250 21.66 11.63 -5.12
C THR A 250 20.82 12.74 -4.52
N ASP A 251 20.64 13.81 -5.29
CA ASP A 251 19.73 14.90 -4.96
C ASP A 251 18.39 14.69 -5.68
N ALA A 252 17.36 14.37 -4.91
CA ALA A 252 15.98 14.25 -5.35
C ALA A 252 15.11 15.35 -4.70
N THR A 253 15.69 16.48 -4.29
CA THR A 253 14.96 17.55 -3.58
C THR A 253 13.73 18.03 -4.35
N SER A 254 13.88 18.26 -5.66
CA SER A 254 12.83 18.87 -6.49
C SER A 254 11.96 17.86 -7.25
N ALA A 255 12.44 16.63 -7.45
CA ALA A 255 11.73 15.58 -8.16
C ALA A 255 12.29 14.23 -7.77
N ALA A 256 11.49 13.18 -7.95
CA ALA A 256 11.98 11.82 -7.80
C ALA A 256 13.07 11.54 -8.85
N THR A 257 14.22 11.03 -8.40
CA THR A 257 15.43 10.90 -9.22
C THR A 257 15.85 9.43 -9.32
N PRO A 258 16.14 8.89 -10.52
CA PRO A 258 16.74 7.57 -10.66
C PRO A 258 18.08 7.48 -9.92
N CYS A 259 18.31 6.40 -9.20
CA CYS A 259 19.56 6.13 -8.52
C CYS A 259 19.88 4.63 -8.50
N THR A 260 21.08 4.29 -8.05
CA THR A 260 21.52 2.91 -7.88
C THR A 260 21.70 2.63 -6.40
N ILE A 261 21.25 1.45 -5.97
CA ILE A 261 21.44 0.96 -4.61
C ILE A 261 22.22 -0.34 -4.62
N VAL A 262 23.02 -0.56 -3.58
CA VAL A 262 23.50 -1.88 -3.20
C VAL A 262 22.32 -2.58 -2.53
N ALA A 263 21.61 -3.40 -3.30
CA ALA A 263 20.39 -4.07 -2.89
C ALA A 263 20.67 -5.39 -2.18
N ARG A 264 21.77 -6.08 -2.52
CA ARG A 264 22.06 -7.44 -2.01
C ARG A 264 23.50 -7.89 -2.22
N MET A 265 23.87 -9.02 -1.60
CA MET A 265 25.12 -9.75 -1.81
C MET A 265 26.36 -8.85 -1.72
N ALA A 266 26.51 -8.15 -0.62
CA ALA A 266 27.57 -7.16 -0.45
C ALA A 266 28.14 -7.16 0.98
N GLU A 267 29.41 -6.80 1.10
CA GLU A 267 30.00 -6.42 2.38
C GLU A 267 30.25 -4.91 2.38
N VAL A 268 29.89 -4.24 3.46
CA VAL A 268 29.97 -2.78 3.60
C VAL A 268 30.65 -2.40 4.91
N GLU A 269 31.37 -1.29 4.91
CA GLU A 269 32.00 -0.73 6.09
C GLU A 269 30.95 -0.05 6.98
N ALA A 270 30.71 -0.60 8.18
CA ALA A 270 29.65 -0.16 9.06
C ALA A 270 29.82 1.29 9.52
N ALA A 271 31.06 1.76 9.66
CA ALA A 271 31.36 3.16 10.02
C ALA A 271 31.02 4.14 8.89
N LEU A 272 30.91 3.64 7.65
CA LEU A 272 30.64 4.46 6.49
C LEU A 272 29.16 4.53 6.09
N LEU A 273 28.28 3.85 6.81
CA LEU A 273 26.84 3.98 6.62
C LEU A 273 26.31 5.31 7.16
N SER A 274 25.38 5.91 6.43
CA SER A 274 24.64 7.09 6.87
C SER A 274 23.17 6.78 7.11
N TRP A 275 22.56 7.51 8.04
CA TRP A 275 21.24 7.22 8.58
C TRP A 275 20.37 8.48 8.54
N LYS A 276 19.04 8.28 8.45
CA LYS A 276 18.10 9.37 8.63
C LYS A 276 18.32 10.04 9.99
N SER A 277 18.18 11.37 10.02
CA SER A 277 18.25 12.12 11.28
C SER A 277 17.22 11.59 12.29
N GLY A 278 17.61 11.47 13.56
CA GLY A 278 16.75 10.99 14.64
C GLY A 278 16.73 9.47 14.85
N VAL A 279 17.35 8.68 13.98
CA VAL A 279 17.47 7.22 14.17
C VAL A 279 18.41 6.91 15.33
N SER A 280 17.91 6.18 16.35
CA SER A 280 18.67 5.85 17.55
C SER A 280 19.82 4.87 17.28
N ALA A 281 20.91 4.95 18.06
CA ALA A 281 22.05 4.04 17.96
C ALA A 281 21.65 2.55 18.10
N ALA A 282 20.65 2.27 18.94
CA ALA A 282 20.09 0.92 19.09
C ALA A 282 19.39 0.44 17.81
N ALA A 283 18.63 1.30 17.15
CA ALA A 283 18.00 0.98 15.86
C ALA A 283 19.03 0.76 14.75
N GLN A 284 20.09 1.58 14.70
CA GLN A 284 21.20 1.41 13.75
C GLN A 284 21.91 0.06 13.98
N ALA A 285 22.20 -0.30 15.23
CA ALA A 285 22.80 -1.58 15.59
C ALA A 285 21.89 -2.76 15.19
N ALA A 286 20.59 -2.67 15.46
CA ALA A 286 19.62 -3.68 15.05
C ALA A 286 19.52 -3.81 13.51
N CYS A 287 19.54 -2.69 12.79
CA CYS A 287 19.52 -2.69 11.33
C CYS A 287 20.74 -3.43 10.75
N LYS A 288 21.95 -3.10 11.23
CA LYS A 288 23.20 -3.75 10.81
C LYS A 288 23.21 -5.25 11.12
N ALA A 289 22.79 -5.63 12.31
CA ALA A 289 22.90 -7.02 12.78
C ALA A 289 21.76 -7.93 12.29
N ARG A 290 20.60 -7.39 11.92
CA ARG A 290 19.39 -8.20 11.67
C ARG A 290 18.63 -7.86 10.39
N LEU A 291 18.65 -6.63 9.92
CA LEU A 291 17.83 -6.22 8.77
C LEU A 291 18.62 -6.27 7.46
N LEU A 292 19.82 -5.67 7.41
CA LEU A 292 20.70 -5.77 6.24
C LEU A 292 21.06 -7.24 5.88
N PRO A 293 21.26 -8.15 6.85
CA PRO A 293 21.48 -9.56 6.54
C PRO A 293 20.30 -10.25 5.84
N LYS A 294 19.05 -9.77 6.00
CA LYS A 294 17.90 -10.31 5.23
C LYS A 294 18.06 -10.04 3.72
N LEU A 295 18.84 -9.03 3.36
CA LEU A 295 19.18 -8.68 1.98
C LEU A 295 20.50 -9.33 1.53
N ASN A 296 21.14 -10.16 2.35
CA ASN A 296 22.52 -10.62 2.15
C ASN A 296 23.55 -9.48 2.08
N ILE A 297 23.33 -8.42 2.87
CA ILE A 297 24.31 -7.34 3.08
C ILE A 297 24.91 -7.47 4.47
N LEU A 298 26.23 -7.59 4.55
CA LEU A 298 26.98 -7.69 5.81
C LEU A 298 27.69 -6.37 6.10
N ALA A 299 27.34 -5.74 7.23
CA ALA A 299 28.07 -4.58 7.73
C ALA A 299 29.23 -5.06 8.61
N ARG A 300 30.47 -4.77 8.19
CA ARG A 300 31.73 -5.10 8.89
C ARG A 300 32.17 -3.98 9.81
#